data_AF-A0A343W074-F1
#
_entry.id   AF-A0A343W074-F1
#
_cell.length_a   1.000
_cell.length_b   1.000
_cell.length_c   1.000
_cell.angle_alpha   90.00
_cell.angle_beta   90.00
_cell.angle_gamma   90.00
#
_symmetry.space_group_name_H-M   'P 1'
#
loop_
_entity.id
_entity.type
_entity.pdbx_description
1 polymer ?
#
loop_
_entity_poly.entity_id
_entity_poly.type
_entity_poly.pdbx_seq_one_letter_code
_entity_poly.pdbx_strand_id
1 'polypeptide(L)'
;RLHLGVQINVSDPKELDKIRQKEKDITKEKISKILESGANVILTTQGIDDMSLKYFVEAGALAVRRVNKDDMKRIAKLTNGQIKLTLSTIDGTEKLEASSLGVCDEVYEETVGDWDFIFFKGCKNSKCNTLILRGANEFILDEMERSVHDAICSVSRALESNYIVVGGGCVEVALSVYLEDFAKTLGSREQLAVA
;
A
#
# COMPACT_ATOMS: atom_id res chain seq x y z
N ARG A 1 24.24 6.75 -11.25
CA ARG A 1 24.57 8.19 -11.19
C ARG A 1 25.01 8.50 -9.76
N LEU A 2 26.24 8.99 -9.58
CA LEU A 2 26.74 9.44 -8.27
C LEU A 2 25.85 10.58 -7.77
N HIS A 3 25.65 10.66 -6.45
CA HIS A 3 24.88 11.73 -5.83
C HIS A 3 25.49 13.11 -6.16
N LEU A 4 24.63 14.13 -6.26
CA LEU A 4 25.05 15.51 -6.57
C LEU A 4 26.21 15.94 -5.66
N GLY A 5 27.32 16.38 -6.26
CA GLY A 5 28.44 17.01 -5.56
C GLY A 5 29.77 16.24 -5.56
N VAL A 6 29.82 14.98 -6.01
CA VAL A 6 31.08 14.22 -6.09
C VAL A 6 31.62 14.24 -7.53
N GLN A 7 32.78 14.86 -7.74
CA GLN A 7 33.54 14.79 -8.98
C GLN A 7 34.72 13.85 -8.81
N ILE A 8 34.79 12.83 -9.68
CA ILE A 8 35.92 11.91 -9.71
C ILE A 8 36.91 12.44 -10.76
N ASN A 9 38.02 13.01 -10.31
CA ASN A 9 39.13 13.38 -11.18
C ASN A 9 40.07 12.18 -11.29
N VAL A 10 40.09 11.55 -12.45
CA VAL A 10 40.95 10.39 -12.73
C VAL A 10 42.05 10.82 -13.70
N SER A 11 43.30 10.54 -13.34
CA SER A 11 44.47 10.86 -14.17
C SER A 11 44.95 9.67 -15.02
N ASP A 12 44.62 8.43 -14.63
CA ASP A 12 45.02 7.19 -15.32
C ASP A 12 43.78 6.35 -15.70
N PRO A 13 43.61 5.96 -17.00
CA PRO A 13 42.51 5.11 -17.45
C PRO A 13 42.31 3.80 -16.65
N LYS A 14 43.39 3.22 -16.09
CA LYS A 14 43.29 1.96 -15.33
C LYS A 14 42.54 2.09 -14.01
N GLU A 15 42.54 3.28 -13.41
CA GLU A 15 41.79 3.53 -12.16
C GLU A 15 40.29 3.62 -12.43
N LEU A 16 39.91 4.03 -13.64
CA LEU A 16 38.51 4.17 -14.06
C LEU A 16 37.79 2.80 -14.07
N ASP A 17 38.48 1.75 -14.52
CA ASP A 17 37.93 0.38 -14.51
C ASP A 17 37.81 -0.18 -13.09
N LYS A 18 38.77 0.11 -12.20
CA LYS A 18 38.70 -0.27 -10.79
C LYS A 18 37.53 0.39 -10.07
N ILE A 19 37.26 1.67 -10.36
CA ILE A 19 36.12 2.40 -9.80
C ILE A 19 34.80 1.77 -10.26
N ARG A 20 34.67 1.46 -11.56
CA ARG A 20 33.49 0.77 -12.10
C ARG A 20 33.26 -0.60 -11.48
N GLN A 21 34.33 -1.38 -11.27
CA GLN A 21 34.21 -2.67 -10.58
C GLN A 21 33.76 -2.47 -9.14
N LYS A 22 34.36 -1.51 -8.42
CA LYS A 22 34.01 -1.23 -7.03
C LYS A 22 32.56 -0.76 -6.86
N GLU A 23 32.01 0.01 -7.80
CA GLU A 23 30.57 0.37 -7.80
C GLU A 23 29.66 -0.87 -7.92
N LYS A 24 30.04 -1.83 -8.77
CA LYS A 24 29.32 -3.11 -8.90
C LYS A 24 29.43 -3.94 -7.65
N ASP A 25 30.63 -4.03 -7.07
CA ASP A 25 30.90 -4.81 -5.87
C ASP A 25 30.11 -4.27 -4.67
N ILE A 26 30.06 -2.96 -4.47
CA ILE A 26 29.26 -2.32 -3.41
C ILE A 26 27.77 -2.71 -3.55
N THR A 27 27.26 -2.72 -4.78
CA THR A 27 25.86 -3.08 -5.03
C THR A 27 25.61 -4.56 -4.75
N LYS A 28 26.54 -5.43 -5.16
CA LYS A 28 26.48 -6.87 -4.92
C LYS A 28 26.54 -7.21 -3.44
N GLU A 29 27.43 -6.57 -2.68
CA GLU A 29 27.54 -6.74 -1.22
C GLU A 29 26.25 -6.32 -0.50
N LYS A 30 25.59 -5.26 -0.96
CA LYS A 30 24.29 -4.85 -0.39
C LYS A 30 23.22 -5.89 -0.63
N ILE A 31 23.15 -6.44 -1.84
CA ILE A 31 22.19 -7.47 -2.21
C ILE A 31 22.45 -8.76 -1.42
N SER A 32 23.72 -9.17 -1.27
CA SER A 32 24.06 -10.36 -0.51
C SER A 32 23.63 -10.24 0.95
N LYS A 33 23.84 -9.08 1.59
CA LYS A 33 23.37 -8.82 2.97
C LYS A 33 21.84 -8.89 3.10
N ILE A 34 21.09 -8.46 2.08
CA ILE A 34 19.63 -8.59 2.06
C ILE A 34 19.24 -10.06 1.96
N LEU A 35 19.88 -10.83 1.09
CA LEU A 35 19.61 -12.26 0.92
C LEU A 35 20.02 -13.08 2.15
N GLU A 36 21.14 -12.75 2.79
CA GLU A 36 21.62 -13.34 4.05
C GLU A 36 20.64 -13.14 5.21
N SER A 37 19.79 -12.11 5.16
CA SER A 37 18.73 -11.91 6.16
C SER A 37 17.59 -12.94 6.04
N GLY A 38 17.55 -13.74 4.97
CA GLY A 38 16.49 -14.72 4.69
C GLY A 38 15.28 -14.12 3.97
N ALA A 39 15.43 -12.97 3.32
CA ALA A 39 14.35 -12.32 2.58
C ALA A 39 14.12 -12.99 1.22
N ASN A 40 12.97 -13.64 1.06
CA ASN A 40 12.57 -14.27 -0.21
C ASN A 40 11.82 -13.31 -1.14
N VAL A 41 11.13 -12.31 -0.58
CA VAL A 41 10.35 -11.31 -1.32
C VAL A 41 10.81 -9.92 -0.95
N ILE A 42 11.18 -9.12 -1.94
CA ILE A 42 11.80 -7.82 -1.77
C ILE A 42 10.98 -6.79 -2.55
N LEU A 43 10.47 -5.79 -1.85
CA LEU A 43 9.66 -4.71 -2.41
C LEU A 43 10.44 -3.40 -2.34
N THR A 44 10.67 -2.76 -3.48
CA THR A 44 11.34 -1.46 -3.54
C THR A 44 10.42 -0.39 -4.14
N THR A 45 10.38 0.78 -3.51
CA THR A 45 9.65 1.94 -4.06
C THR A 45 10.35 2.51 -5.29
N GLN A 46 11.67 2.39 -5.33
CA GLN A 46 12.48 2.84 -6.47
C GLN A 46 12.71 1.71 -7.47
N GLY A 47 13.28 2.07 -8.61
CA GLY A 47 13.73 1.11 -9.60
C GLY A 47 14.90 0.26 -9.08
N ILE A 48 15.00 -0.95 -9.60
CA ILE A 48 16.15 -1.84 -9.41
C ILE A 48 16.88 -1.89 -10.76
N ASP A 49 18.21 -1.84 -10.72
CA ASP A 49 19.08 -1.97 -11.90
C ASP A 49 19.11 -3.43 -12.40
N ASP A 50 19.28 -3.62 -13.71
CA ASP A 50 19.22 -4.95 -14.32
C ASP A 50 20.33 -5.88 -13.83
N MET A 51 21.53 -5.36 -13.50
CA MET A 51 22.58 -6.17 -12.88
C MET A 51 22.18 -6.66 -11.49
N SER A 52 21.45 -5.83 -10.74
CA SER A 52 20.97 -6.17 -9.40
C SER A 52 19.86 -7.22 -9.45
N LEU A 53 18.95 -7.11 -10.43
CA LEU A 53 17.90 -8.09 -10.67
C LEU A 53 18.47 -9.48 -10.95
N LYS A 54 19.55 -9.58 -11.73
CA LYS A 54 20.21 -10.86 -12.00
C LYS A 54 20.63 -11.59 -10.72
N TYR A 55 21.18 -10.86 -9.74
CA TYR A 55 21.58 -11.46 -8.47
C TYR A 55 20.39 -11.95 -7.64
N PHE A 56 19.26 -11.24 -7.66
CA PHE A 56 18.04 -11.70 -6.99
C PHE A 56 17.48 -12.96 -7.65
N VAL A 57 17.47 -13.02 -8.99
CA VAL A 57 17.01 -14.21 -9.74
C VAL A 57 17.91 -15.42 -9.49
N GLU A 58 19.23 -15.24 -9.50
CA GLU A 58 20.21 -16.31 -9.19
C GLU A 58 20.05 -16.85 -7.76
N ALA A 59 19.66 -15.99 -6.82
CA ALA A 59 19.39 -16.36 -5.44
C ALA A 59 17.97 -16.93 -5.23
N GLY A 60 17.11 -16.92 -6.26
CA GLY A 60 15.72 -17.38 -6.16
C GLY A 60 14.81 -16.45 -5.34
N ALA A 61 15.15 -15.17 -5.23
CA ALA A 61 14.34 -14.17 -4.52
C ALA A 61 13.49 -13.33 -5.50
N LEU A 62 12.22 -13.10 -5.14
CA LEU A 62 11.31 -12.24 -5.89
C LEU A 62 11.62 -10.77 -5.58
N ALA A 63 11.99 -10.00 -6.60
CA ALA A 63 12.27 -8.57 -6.46
C ALA A 63 11.26 -7.73 -7.27
N VAL A 64 10.44 -6.94 -6.56
CA VAL A 64 9.43 -6.06 -7.16
C VAL A 64 9.92 -4.62 -7.10
N ARG A 65 10.02 -4.00 -8.28
CA ARG A 65 10.46 -2.62 -8.45
C ARG A 65 9.28 -1.66 -8.59
N ARG A 66 9.47 -0.39 -8.19
CA ARG A 66 8.49 0.70 -8.35
C ARG A 66 7.13 0.44 -7.68
N VAL A 67 7.14 -0.10 -6.47
CA VAL A 67 5.91 -0.30 -5.68
C VAL A 67 5.43 1.03 -5.11
N ASN A 68 4.12 1.29 -5.18
CA ASN A 68 3.50 2.46 -4.57
C ASN A 68 3.76 2.52 -3.06
N LYS A 69 4.04 3.72 -2.54
CA LYS A 69 4.35 3.93 -1.12
C LYS A 69 3.19 3.55 -0.21
N ASP A 70 1.96 3.79 -0.64
CA ASP A 70 0.78 3.51 0.18
C ASP A 70 0.51 2.00 0.27
N ASP A 71 0.71 1.26 -0.81
CA ASP A 71 0.62 -0.20 -0.81
C ASP A 71 1.75 -0.83 0.01
N MET A 72 2.97 -0.28 -0.08
CA MET A 72 4.07 -0.72 0.77
C MET A 72 3.76 -0.56 2.27
N LYS A 73 3.13 0.55 2.67
CA LYS A 73 2.66 0.74 4.07
C LYS A 73 1.59 -0.26 4.47
N ARG A 74 0.66 -0.59 3.56
CA ARG A 74 -0.39 -1.60 3.81
C ARG A 74 0.21 -2.99 3.96
N ILE A 75 1.10 -3.40 3.06
CA ILE A 75 1.80 -4.69 3.10
C ILE A 75 2.68 -4.81 4.34
N ALA A 76 3.40 -3.75 4.71
CA ALA A 76 4.20 -3.73 5.94
C ALA A 76 3.34 -3.95 7.20
N LYS A 77 2.17 -3.30 7.28
CA LYS A 77 1.21 -3.50 8.39
C LYS A 77 0.57 -4.91 8.39
N LEU A 78 0.35 -5.49 7.21
CA LEU A 78 -0.21 -6.83 7.04
C LEU A 78 0.77 -7.92 7.51
N THR A 79 2.01 -7.83 7.03
CA THR A 79 3.07 -8.80 7.30
C THR A 79 3.81 -8.55 8.61
N ASN A 80 3.52 -7.42 9.28
CA ASN A 80 4.26 -6.89 10.44
C ASN A 80 5.74 -6.58 10.13
N GLY A 81 6.08 -6.37 8.86
CA GLY A 81 7.40 -5.94 8.42
C GLY A 81 7.64 -4.45 8.65
N GLN A 82 8.91 -4.07 8.82
CA GLN A 82 9.30 -2.66 8.93
C GLN A 82 9.83 -2.13 7.60
N ILE A 83 9.29 -1.00 7.15
CA ILE A 83 9.84 -0.30 5.98
C ILE A 83 11.16 0.36 6.38
N LYS A 84 12.27 -0.14 5.82
CA LYS A 84 13.59 0.46 6.00
C LYS A 84 13.87 1.46 4.89
N LEU A 85 14.15 2.71 5.27
CA LEU A 85 14.58 3.76 4.34
C LEU A 85 16.05 3.62 3.94
N THR A 86 16.87 3.05 4.81
CA THR A 86 18.29 2.81 4.58
C THR A 86 18.69 1.51 5.27
N LEU A 87 19.66 0.79 4.70
CA LEU A 87 20.21 -0.45 5.25
C LEU A 87 21.13 -0.23 6.46
N SER A 88 21.39 1.02 6.83
CA SER A 88 22.28 1.39 7.93
C SER A 88 21.62 1.17 9.29
N THR A 89 22.25 0.36 10.12
CA THR A 89 21.92 0.22 11.55
C THR A 89 22.60 1.34 12.35
N ILE A 90 22.14 1.60 13.57
CA ILE A 90 22.67 2.62 14.48
C ILE A 90 24.19 2.44 14.72
N ASP A 91 24.67 1.20 14.64
CA ASP A 91 26.09 0.83 14.79
C ASP A 91 26.94 1.05 13.52
N GLY A 92 26.40 1.68 12.48
CA GLY A 92 27.10 1.93 11.22
C GLY A 92 27.33 0.69 10.35
N THR A 93 26.79 -0.47 10.76
CA THR A 93 26.82 -1.69 9.96
C THR A 93 25.58 -1.80 9.08
N GLU A 94 25.79 -2.12 7.80
CA GLU A 94 24.71 -2.44 6.88
C GLU A 94 24.24 -3.87 7.17
N LYS A 95 23.19 -4.03 7.97
CA LYS A 95 22.59 -5.34 8.27
C LYS A 95 21.08 -5.21 8.29
N LEU A 96 20.42 -6.16 7.65
CA LEU A 96 18.99 -6.37 7.82
C LEU A 96 18.80 -7.48 8.84
N GLU A 97 18.22 -7.13 9.98
CA GLU A 97 17.81 -8.12 10.96
C GLU A 97 16.55 -8.83 10.49
N ALA A 98 16.50 -10.16 10.69
CA ALA A 98 15.33 -10.97 10.41
C ALA A 98 14.08 -10.49 11.20
N SER A 99 14.27 -9.80 12.33
CA SER A 99 13.22 -9.16 13.13
C SER A 99 12.41 -8.11 12.36
N SER A 100 13.03 -7.49 11.34
CA SER A 100 12.41 -6.44 10.54
C SER A 100 11.63 -6.99 9.34
N LEU A 101 11.79 -8.28 9.03
CA LEU A 101 11.13 -8.92 7.90
C LEU A 101 9.67 -9.23 8.21
N GLY A 102 8.82 -9.03 7.22
CA GLY A 102 7.42 -9.42 7.28
C GLY A 102 7.23 -10.92 7.11
N VAL A 103 6.18 -11.48 7.71
CA VAL A 103 5.80 -12.89 7.58
C VAL A 103 4.48 -13.01 6.84
N CYS A 104 4.48 -13.84 5.80
CA CYS A 104 3.36 -14.16 4.93
C CYS A 104 3.42 -15.67 4.61
N ASP A 105 2.28 -16.35 4.58
CA ASP A 105 2.25 -17.79 4.29
C ASP A 105 2.59 -18.04 2.82
N GLU A 106 1.96 -17.30 1.91
CA GLU A 106 2.14 -17.49 0.47
C GLU A 106 2.23 -16.15 -0.27
N VAL A 107 3.19 -16.07 -1.19
CA VAL A 107 3.30 -14.97 -2.14
C VAL A 107 3.43 -15.58 -3.53
N TYR A 108 2.53 -15.22 -4.42
CA TYR A 108 2.50 -15.76 -5.78
C TYR A 108 2.02 -14.72 -6.78
N GLU A 109 2.40 -14.92 -8.03
CA GLU A 109 1.96 -14.11 -9.17
C GLU A 109 0.83 -14.84 -9.90
N GLU A 110 -0.27 -14.13 -10.16
CA GLU A 110 -1.40 -14.66 -10.92
C GLU A 110 -1.89 -13.63 -11.92
N THR A 111 -2.18 -14.11 -13.12
CA THR A 111 -2.60 -13.29 -14.24
C THR A 111 -4.11 -13.08 -14.17
N VAL A 112 -4.54 -11.82 -14.09
CA VAL A 112 -5.94 -11.43 -14.00
C VAL A 112 -6.28 -10.55 -15.19
N GLY A 113 -6.88 -11.18 -16.21
CA GLY A 113 -7.10 -10.53 -17.50
C GLY A 113 -5.79 -10.41 -18.26
N ASP A 114 -5.42 -9.18 -18.62
CA ASP A 114 -4.18 -8.89 -19.37
C ASP A 114 -3.01 -8.48 -18.46
N TRP A 115 -3.23 -8.41 -17.14
CA TRP A 115 -2.25 -7.90 -16.18
C TRP A 115 -1.85 -8.97 -15.16
N ASP A 116 -0.58 -8.95 -14.77
CA ASP A 116 -0.03 -9.84 -13.76
C ASP A 116 -0.03 -9.13 -12.40
N PHE A 117 -0.60 -9.78 -11.39
CA PHE A 117 -0.68 -9.27 -10.03
C PHE A 117 0.04 -10.19 -9.06
N ILE A 118 0.66 -9.59 -8.04
CA ILE A 118 1.31 -10.32 -6.96
C ILE A 118 0.36 -10.35 -5.76
N PHE A 119 -0.04 -11.55 -5.37
CA PHE A 119 -0.94 -11.79 -4.26
C PHE A 119 -0.16 -12.19 -3.01
N PHE A 120 -0.49 -11.55 -1.89
CA PHE A 120 0.01 -11.89 -0.57
C PHE A 120 -1.13 -12.55 0.22
N LYS A 121 -1.05 -13.85 0.47
CA LYS A 121 -2.06 -14.63 1.21
C LYS A 121 -1.50 -15.16 2.52
N GLY A 122 -2.36 -15.24 3.54
CA GLY A 122 -1.98 -15.78 4.84
C GLY A 122 -0.99 -14.89 5.60
N CYS A 123 -1.28 -13.60 5.67
CA CYS A 123 -0.52 -12.69 6.54
C CYS A 123 -0.98 -12.86 8.00
N LYS A 124 -0.04 -12.86 8.96
CA LYS A 124 -0.36 -12.99 10.41
C LYS A 124 -1.42 -12.01 10.90
N ASN A 125 -1.49 -10.82 10.31
CA ASN A 125 -2.48 -9.81 10.62
C ASN A 125 -3.50 -9.68 9.48
N SER A 126 -4.57 -10.49 9.51
CA SER A 126 -5.62 -10.56 8.46
C SER A 126 -6.62 -9.38 8.47
N LYS A 127 -6.17 -8.16 8.80
CA LYS A 127 -7.05 -6.99 8.92
C LYS A 127 -7.23 -6.19 7.63
N CYS A 128 -6.60 -6.59 6.53
CA CYS A 128 -6.73 -5.91 5.25
C CYS A 128 -7.09 -6.93 4.17
N ASN A 129 -8.13 -6.60 3.41
CA ASN A 129 -8.61 -7.37 2.29
C ASN A 129 -8.53 -6.46 1.05
N THR A 130 -8.15 -7.06 -0.08
CA THR A 130 -8.16 -6.39 -1.38
C THR A 130 -9.26 -7.00 -2.22
N LEU A 131 -10.12 -6.16 -2.79
CA LEU A 131 -11.16 -6.59 -3.73
C LEU A 131 -10.71 -6.23 -5.15
N ILE A 132 -10.75 -7.20 -6.06
CA ILE A 132 -10.48 -6.97 -7.48
C ILE A 132 -11.82 -6.90 -8.21
N LEU A 133 -12.12 -5.73 -8.77
CA LEU A 133 -13.30 -5.52 -9.59
C LEU A 133 -12.98 -5.88 -11.05
N ARG A 134 -13.90 -6.57 -11.71
CA ARG A 134 -13.81 -6.90 -13.14
C ARG A 134 -15.06 -6.38 -13.84
N GLY A 135 -14.87 -5.66 -14.93
CA GLY A 135 -15.94 -5.02 -15.68
C GLY A 135 -15.59 -5.00 -17.17
N ALA A 136 -16.61 -4.79 -18.01
CA ALA A 136 -16.45 -4.82 -19.46
C ALA A 136 -15.70 -3.59 -20.00
N ASN A 137 -15.92 -2.41 -19.40
CA ASN A 137 -15.35 -1.13 -19.81
C ASN A 137 -14.83 -0.37 -18.58
N GLU A 138 -13.83 0.49 -18.78
CA GLU A 138 -13.26 1.35 -17.73
C GLU A 138 -14.31 2.26 -17.07
N PHE A 139 -15.22 2.85 -17.84
CA PHE A 139 -16.33 3.64 -17.29
C PHE A 139 -17.23 2.87 -16.32
N ILE A 140 -17.43 1.57 -16.56
CA ILE A 140 -18.24 0.73 -15.66
C ILE A 140 -17.43 0.39 -14.42
N LEU A 141 -16.13 0.14 -14.56
CA LEU A 141 -15.22 -0.11 -13.44
C LEU A 141 -15.14 1.09 -12.49
N ASP A 142 -15.02 2.31 -13.02
CA ASP A 142 -15.01 3.54 -12.22
C ASP A 142 -16.29 3.70 -11.39
N GLU A 143 -17.45 3.42 -12.00
CA GLU A 143 -18.73 3.49 -11.31
C GLU A 143 -18.90 2.37 -10.27
N MET A 144 -18.39 1.17 -10.58
CA MET A 144 -18.37 0.05 -9.63
C MET A 144 -17.46 0.35 -8.43
N GLU A 145 -16.28 0.95 -8.64
CA GLU A 145 -15.38 1.35 -7.56
C GLU A 145 -16.07 2.34 -6.62
N ARG A 146 -16.70 3.38 -7.17
CA ARG A 146 -17.46 4.37 -6.39
C ARG A 146 -18.59 3.72 -5.60
N SER A 147 -19.40 2.89 -6.26
CA SER A 147 -20.53 2.19 -5.63
C SER A 147 -20.10 1.30 -4.47
N VAL A 148 -18.98 0.57 -4.63
CA VAL A 148 -18.43 -0.29 -3.57
C VAL A 148 -17.87 0.57 -2.42
N HIS A 149 -17.19 1.67 -2.73
CA HIS A 149 -16.66 2.58 -1.73
C HIS A 149 -17.78 3.16 -0.86
N ASP A 150 -18.86 3.62 -1.49
CA ASP A 150 -20.03 4.18 -0.79
C ASP A 150 -20.69 3.13 0.11
N ALA A 151 -20.87 1.91 -0.40
CA ALA A 151 -21.43 0.80 0.38
C ALA A 151 -20.59 0.48 1.62
N ILE A 152 -19.26 0.40 1.47
CA ILE A 152 -18.34 0.16 2.59
C ILE A 152 -18.41 1.31 3.61
N CYS A 153 -18.47 2.55 3.15
CA CYS A 153 -18.60 3.72 4.03
C CYS A 153 -19.90 3.69 4.83
N SER A 154 -21.03 3.34 4.21
CA SER A 154 -22.32 3.20 4.90
C SER A 154 -22.27 2.12 5.98
N VAL A 155 -21.68 0.96 5.67
CA VAL A 155 -21.54 -0.14 6.64
C VAL A 155 -20.59 0.25 7.78
N SER A 156 -19.46 0.91 7.49
CA SER A 156 -18.53 1.39 8.51
C SER A 156 -19.21 2.32 9.50
N ARG A 157 -20.00 3.28 9.01
CA ARG A 157 -20.75 4.22 9.85
C ARG A 157 -21.81 3.54 10.70
N ALA A 158 -22.51 2.55 10.14
CA ALA A 158 -23.50 1.76 10.87
C ALA A 158 -22.88 0.87 11.96
N LEU A 159 -21.63 0.44 11.78
CA LEU A 159 -20.88 -0.31 12.81
C LEU A 159 -20.28 0.61 13.88
N GLU A 160 -19.89 1.83 13.51
CA GLU A 160 -19.39 2.84 14.46
C GLU A 160 -20.51 3.39 15.36
N SER A 161 -21.65 3.72 14.75
CA SER A 161 -22.85 4.19 15.44
C SER A 161 -23.88 3.06 15.46
N ASN A 162 -24.07 2.40 16.61
CA ASN A 162 -25.08 1.35 16.81
C ASN A 162 -26.54 1.81 16.62
N TYR A 163 -26.78 3.05 16.21
CA TYR A 163 -28.08 3.60 15.87
C TYR A 163 -28.21 3.74 14.35
N ILE A 164 -29.27 3.16 13.80
CA ILE A 164 -29.63 3.25 12.39
C ILE A 164 -31.03 3.85 12.25
N VAL A 165 -31.25 4.57 11.15
CA VAL A 165 -32.56 5.09 10.76
C VAL A 165 -32.93 4.53 9.40
N VAL A 166 -34.24 4.47 9.13
CA VAL A 166 -34.76 4.04 7.83
C VAL A 166 -34.52 5.12 6.78
N GLY A 167 -34.03 4.74 5.60
CA GLY A 167 -33.82 5.66 4.49
C GLY A 167 -35.08 5.89 3.65
N GLY A 168 -34.90 6.35 2.42
CA GLY A 168 -35.97 6.41 1.41
C GLY A 168 -37.07 7.45 1.68
N GLY A 169 -36.75 8.55 2.37
CA GLY A 169 -37.74 9.57 2.70
C GLY A 169 -38.55 9.28 3.97
N CYS A 170 -38.38 8.11 4.60
CA CYS A 170 -39.19 7.71 5.75
C CYS A 170 -38.97 8.61 6.97
N VAL A 171 -37.72 9.01 7.22
CA VAL A 171 -37.38 9.91 8.34
C VAL A 171 -37.97 11.29 8.08
N GLU A 172 -37.88 11.78 6.85
CA GLU A 172 -38.40 13.08 6.44
C GLU A 172 -39.92 13.14 6.58
N VAL A 173 -40.65 12.10 6.16
CA VAL A 173 -42.11 12.02 6.33
C VAL A 173 -42.51 11.91 7.80
N ALA A 174 -41.82 11.07 8.57
CA ALA A 174 -42.10 10.92 9.99
C ALA A 174 -41.85 12.22 10.76
N LEU A 175 -40.77 12.93 10.44
CA LEU A 175 -40.45 14.24 11.02
C LEU A 175 -41.45 15.31 10.59
N SER A 176 -41.90 15.31 9.33
CA SER A 176 -42.91 16.26 8.85
C SER A 176 -44.21 16.13 9.64
N VAL A 177 -44.76 14.92 9.78
CA VAL A 177 -45.98 14.70 10.56
C VAL A 177 -45.79 15.07 12.04
N TYR A 178 -44.64 14.68 12.62
CA TYR A 178 -44.34 14.99 14.01
C TYR A 178 -44.18 16.50 14.26
N LEU A 179 -43.54 17.22 13.34
CA LEU A 179 -43.35 18.67 13.43
C LEU A 179 -44.65 19.44 13.21
N GLU A 180 -45.52 18.98 12.30
CA GLU A 180 -46.87 19.57 12.13
C GLU A 180 -47.71 19.46 13.41
N ASP A 181 -47.67 18.32 14.08
CA ASP A 181 -48.37 18.13 15.36
C ASP A 181 -47.73 18.95 16.47
N PHE A 182 -46.39 19.04 16.50
CA PHE A 182 -45.67 19.89 17.43
C PHE A 182 -45.97 21.38 17.21
N ALA A 183 -46.09 21.82 15.96
CA ALA A 183 -46.39 23.21 15.63
C ALA A 183 -47.74 23.66 16.20
N LYS A 184 -48.74 22.77 16.30
CA LYS A 184 -50.05 23.06 16.94
C LYS A 184 -49.93 23.37 18.43
N THR A 185 -48.85 22.95 19.09
CA THR A 185 -48.59 23.27 20.51
C THR A 185 -47.97 24.66 20.70
N LEU A 186 -47.43 25.24 19.62
CA LEU A 186 -46.81 26.56 19.61
C LEU A 186 -47.82 27.63 19.17
N GLY A 187 -47.62 28.85 19.67
CA GLY A 187 -48.54 29.96 19.41
C GLY A 187 -48.18 30.79 18.18
N SER A 188 -49.21 31.22 17.45
CA SER A 188 -49.18 32.37 16.56
C SER A 188 -48.11 32.29 15.46
N ARG A 189 -47.03 33.07 15.57
CA ARG A 189 -46.08 33.30 14.48
C ARG A 189 -44.99 32.23 14.38
N GLU A 190 -44.70 31.56 15.48
CA GLU A 190 -43.69 30.49 15.54
C GLU A 190 -44.24 29.19 14.94
N GLN A 191 -45.55 28.96 15.08
CA GLN A 191 -46.23 27.81 14.46
C GLN A 191 -46.03 27.77 12.94
N LEU A 192 -46.15 28.91 12.26
CA LEU A 192 -45.96 29.02 10.80
C LEU A 192 -44.51 28.75 10.34
N ALA A 193 -43.53 28.86 11.23
CA ALA A 193 -42.13 28.60 10.90
C ALA A 193 -41.74 27.14 11.15
N VAL A 194 -42.49 26.43 11.99
CA VAL A 194 -42.23 25.04 12.38
C VAL A 194 -43.08 24.06 11.56
N ALA A 195 -44.27 24.48 11.13
CA ALA A 195 -45.16 23.74 10.23
C ALA A 195 -44.63 23.71 8.78
#